data_AF-A0A0F9HK92-F1
#
_entry.id   AF-A0A0F9HK92-F1
#
_cell.length_a   1.000
_cell.length_b   1.000
_cell.length_c   1.000
_cell.angle_alpha   90.00
_cell.angle_beta   90.00
_cell.angle_gamma   90.00
#
_symmetry.space_group_name_H-M   'P 1'
#
loop_
_entity.id
_entity.type
_entity.pdbx_description
1 polymer ?
#
loop_
_entity_poly.entity_id
_entity_poly.type
_entity_poly.pdbx_seq_one_letter_code
_entity_poly.pdbx_strand_id
1 'polypeptide(L)'
;MDITQLIIRHLPTKKKSNASGGHYICCPMCTSRGEARNDTRFRGGVTPQSDGGILVHCHNCGFATRWDHNGRVSKNLMNFMVALGIDSKQIPIALRLLPSDRKLETVIDINVPEVAIDFDEVKLPRQAHTFNYWIEGDEIPGMFLEGFEYLASRGEAVFNGWNYYWSDDTKFSMRQRIIIPFYHNGKIVGYTARKFTDNEKLSKY
;
A
#
# COMPACT_ATOMS: atom_id res chain seq x y z
N MET A 1 -10.09 3.66 13.22
CA MET A 1 -10.29 2.27 13.68
C MET A 1 -9.26 2.01 14.77
N ASP A 2 -9.71 1.59 15.94
CA ASP A 2 -8.86 1.39 17.11
C ASP A 2 -8.10 0.04 17.05
N ILE A 3 -6.96 -0.07 17.74
CA ILE A 3 -6.06 -1.25 17.74
C ILE A 3 -6.80 -2.49 18.26
N THR A 4 -7.57 -2.34 19.33
CA THR A 4 -8.34 -3.45 19.91
C THR A 4 -9.35 -3.99 18.90
N GLN A 5 -10.07 -3.11 18.21
CA GLN A 5 -11.03 -3.48 17.16
C GLN A 5 -10.34 -4.13 15.94
N LEU A 6 -9.17 -3.61 15.55
CA LEU A 6 -8.36 -4.19 14.47
C LEU A 6 -7.98 -5.64 14.80
N ILE A 7 -7.52 -5.90 16.02
CA ILE A 7 -7.13 -7.25 16.47
C ILE A 7 -8.34 -8.17 16.53
N ILE A 8 -9.44 -7.75 17.15
CA ILE A 8 -10.67 -8.57 17.26
C ILE A 8 -11.18 -9.00 15.88
N ARG A 9 -11.16 -8.09 14.90
CA ARG A 9 -11.58 -8.36 13.51
C ARG A 9 -10.71 -9.41 12.82
N HIS A 10 -9.43 -9.49 13.15
CA HIS A 10 -8.49 -10.44 12.56
C HIS A 10 -8.32 -11.72 13.39
N LEU A 11 -9.08 -11.89 14.47
CA LEU A 11 -9.06 -13.15 15.20
C LEU A 11 -9.59 -14.30 14.32
N PRO A 12 -8.98 -15.49 14.38
CA PRO A 12 -9.44 -16.66 13.64
C PRO A 12 -10.93 -16.96 13.88
N THR A 13 -11.60 -17.48 12.85
CA THR A 13 -13.00 -17.92 12.94
C THR A 13 -13.17 -18.97 14.03
N LYS A 14 -12.22 -19.92 14.11
CA LYS A 14 -12.19 -20.95 15.15
C LYS A 14 -11.63 -20.35 16.45
N LYS A 15 -12.52 -20.05 17.39
CA LYS A 15 -12.18 -19.52 18.73
C LYS A 15 -13.21 -19.96 19.77
N LYS A 16 -12.82 -19.96 21.04
CA LYS A 16 -13.76 -20.10 22.17
C LYS A 16 -13.92 -18.73 22.83
N SER A 17 -15.12 -18.35 23.22
CA SER A 17 -15.35 -17.10 23.96
C SER A 17 -15.69 -17.41 25.41
N ASN A 18 -15.32 -16.51 26.33
CA ASN A 18 -15.76 -16.57 27.73
C ASN A 18 -16.83 -15.52 28.02
N ALA A 19 -17.51 -15.65 29.16
CA ALA A 19 -18.59 -14.74 29.56
C ALA A 19 -18.11 -13.29 29.79
N SER A 20 -16.82 -13.09 30.02
CA SER A 20 -16.18 -11.79 30.24
C SER A 20 -15.72 -11.11 28.93
N GLY A 21 -16.10 -11.64 27.77
CA GLY A 21 -15.76 -11.07 26.46
C GLY A 21 -14.35 -11.41 25.95
N GLY A 22 -13.61 -12.27 26.65
CA GLY A 22 -12.33 -12.79 26.20
C GLY A 22 -12.47 -13.93 25.17
N HIS A 23 -11.47 -14.06 24.31
CA HIS A 23 -11.38 -15.06 23.27
C HIS A 23 -10.16 -15.95 23.48
N TYR A 24 -10.32 -17.25 23.29
CA TYR A 24 -9.26 -18.23 23.27
C TYR A 24 -9.07 -18.74 21.84
N ILE A 25 -7.86 -18.52 21.32
CA ILE A 25 -7.44 -18.85 19.96
C ILE A 25 -6.27 -19.84 19.98
N CYS A 26 -6.08 -20.56 18.88
CA CYS A 26 -4.81 -21.20 18.59
C CYS A 26 -3.73 -20.12 18.46
N CYS A 27 -2.81 -20.05 19.42
CA CYS A 27 -1.82 -18.99 19.48
C CYS A 27 -0.87 -19.03 18.25
N PRO A 28 -0.80 -17.95 17.46
CA PRO A 28 0.09 -17.88 16.29
C PRO A 28 1.56 -17.62 16.67
N MET A 29 1.83 -17.28 17.93
CA MET A 29 3.18 -16.96 18.43
C MET A 29 3.96 -18.16 18.96
N CYS A 30 3.41 -19.39 18.88
CA CYS A 30 4.07 -20.57 19.46
C CYS A 30 5.35 -20.93 18.70
N THR A 31 5.29 -21.05 17.37
CA THR A 31 6.45 -21.44 16.54
C THR A 31 7.56 -20.41 16.57
N SER A 32 7.22 -19.11 16.53
CA SER A 32 8.19 -18.02 16.66
C SER A 32 8.85 -17.93 18.05
N ARG A 33 8.35 -18.69 19.03
CA ARG A 33 8.88 -18.75 20.40
C ARG A 33 9.43 -20.13 20.79
N GLY A 34 9.79 -20.95 19.81
CA GLY A 34 10.53 -22.20 20.03
C GLY A 34 9.68 -23.45 20.21
N GLU A 35 8.36 -23.34 20.04
CA GLU A 35 7.51 -24.53 19.99
C GLU A 35 7.64 -25.24 18.63
N ALA A 36 7.77 -26.56 18.63
CA ALA A 36 7.92 -27.34 17.40
C ALA A 36 6.71 -27.25 16.45
N ARG A 37 5.53 -26.89 16.97
CA ARG A 37 4.29 -26.77 16.19
C ARG A 37 3.42 -25.64 16.70
N ASN A 38 2.53 -25.18 15.83
CA ASN A 38 1.50 -24.22 16.22
C ASN A 38 0.57 -24.79 17.29
N ASP A 39 0.02 -23.90 18.12
CA ASP A 39 -0.95 -24.28 19.13
C ASP A 39 -2.21 -24.85 18.48
N THR A 40 -2.74 -25.93 19.06
CA THR A 40 -3.97 -26.57 18.63
C THR A 40 -5.03 -26.65 19.74
N ARG A 41 -4.71 -26.11 20.93
CA ARG A 41 -5.51 -26.30 22.15
C ARG A 41 -6.21 -25.03 22.64
N PHE A 42 -6.20 -23.96 21.85
CA PHE A 42 -6.80 -22.66 22.21
C PHE A 42 -6.18 -22.05 23.47
N ARG A 43 -4.85 -22.06 23.56
CA ARG A 43 -4.11 -21.57 24.74
C ARG A 43 -3.75 -20.09 24.64
N GLY A 44 -4.02 -19.44 23.51
CA GLY A 44 -3.85 -18.01 23.33
C GLY A 44 -5.10 -17.26 23.77
N GLY A 45 -5.09 -16.67 24.96
CA GLY A 45 -6.14 -15.79 25.44
C GLY A 45 -5.96 -14.36 24.90
N VAL A 46 -7.04 -13.76 24.44
CA VAL A 46 -7.15 -12.38 23.96
C VAL A 46 -8.34 -11.75 24.68
N THR A 47 -8.09 -10.81 25.57
CA THR A 47 -9.09 -10.22 26.47
C THR A 47 -9.15 -8.71 26.26
N PRO A 48 -10.20 -8.19 25.58
CA PRO A 48 -10.49 -6.77 25.54
C PRO A 48 -10.68 -6.24 26.97
N GLN A 49 -10.16 -5.05 27.24
CA GLN A 49 -10.28 -4.39 28.54
C GLN A 49 -11.38 -3.31 28.49
N SER A 50 -11.95 -2.97 29.64
CA SER A 50 -13.01 -1.96 29.75
C SER A 50 -12.54 -0.55 29.38
N ASP A 51 -11.25 -0.28 29.55
CA ASP A 51 -10.57 0.95 29.13
C ASP A 51 -10.25 0.98 27.64
N GLY A 52 -10.77 0.03 26.85
CA GLY A 52 -10.52 -0.13 25.42
C GLY A 52 -9.15 -0.71 25.07
N GLY A 53 -8.33 -1.06 26.07
CA GLY A 53 -7.10 -1.82 25.90
C GLY A 53 -7.32 -3.28 25.52
N ILE A 54 -6.21 -4.01 25.38
CA ILE A 54 -6.21 -5.44 25.09
C ILE A 54 -5.09 -6.15 25.85
N LEU A 55 -5.43 -7.31 26.41
CA LEU A 55 -4.49 -8.22 27.05
C LEU A 55 -4.41 -9.51 26.23
N VAL A 56 -3.21 -9.93 25.85
CA VAL A 56 -2.98 -11.19 25.14
C VAL A 56 -1.98 -12.02 25.92
N HIS A 57 -2.29 -13.30 26.14
CA HIS A 57 -1.40 -14.26 26.80
C HIS A 57 -1.47 -15.63 26.13
N CYS A 58 -0.41 -16.42 26.17
CA CYS A 58 -0.39 -17.80 25.72
C CYS A 58 0.16 -18.72 26.81
N HIS A 59 -0.65 -19.68 27.23
CA HIS A 59 -0.26 -20.69 28.22
C HIS A 59 0.65 -21.80 27.66
N ASN A 60 1.06 -21.74 26.38
CA ASN A 60 2.04 -22.67 25.81
C ASN A 60 3.44 -22.04 25.79
N CYS A 61 3.65 -21.08 24.89
CA CYS A 61 4.96 -20.47 24.67
C CYS A 61 5.25 -19.26 25.58
N GLY A 62 4.39 -19.00 26.58
CA GLY A 62 4.54 -17.86 27.48
C GLY A 62 4.45 -16.48 26.80
N PHE A 63 3.89 -16.39 25.59
CA PHE A 63 3.65 -15.10 24.94
C PHE A 63 2.74 -14.25 25.82
N ALA A 64 3.13 -12.99 26.05
CA ALA A 64 2.29 -12.02 26.75
C ALA A 64 2.51 -10.63 26.19
N THR A 65 1.43 -9.88 26.01
CA THR A 65 1.45 -8.46 25.71
C THR A 65 0.18 -7.79 26.24
N ARG A 66 0.32 -6.53 26.64
CA ARG A 66 -0.78 -5.66 27.03
C ARG A 66 -0.66 -4.37 26.24
N TRP A 67 -1.79 -3.79 25.90
CA TRP A 67 -1.89 -2.42 25.43
C TRP A 67 -3.09 -1.76 26.07
N ASP A 68 -2.94 -0.48 26.39
CA ASP A 68 -4.00 0.39 26.86
C ASP A 68 -3.93 1.69 26.05
N HIS A 69 -5.01 2.47 26.02
CA HIS A 69 -5.06 3.68 25.19
C HIS A 69 -4.00 4.73 25.55
N ASN A 70 -3.48 4.70 26.78
CA ASN A 70 -2.47 5.64 27.26
C ASN A 70 -1.03 5.12 27.06
N GLY A 71 -0.89 3.85 26.71
CA GLY A 71 0.35 3.12 26.63
C GLY A 71 0.92 3.06 25.22
N ARG A 72 2.23 2.85 25.17
CA ARG A 72 2.96 2.64 23.92
C ARG A 72 2.66 1.24 23.37
N VAL A 73 2.63 1.12 22.04
CA VAL A 73 2.50 -0.19 21.39
C VAL A 73 3.83 -0.94 21.51
N SER A 74 3.80 -2.12 22.13
CA SER A 74 5.00 -2.93 22.33
C SER A 74 5.40 -3.68 21.06
N LYS A 75 6.69 -4.06 20.95
CA LYS A 75 7.18 -4.95 19.89
C LYS A 75 6.44 -6.30 19.89
N ASN A 76 6.08 -6.82 21.07
CA ASN A 76 5.31 -8.06 21.19
C ASN A 76 3.90 -7.90 20.59
N LEU A 77 3.24 -6.77 20.82
CA LEU A 77 1.93 -6.49 20.22
C LEU A 77 2.04 -6.40 18.70
N MET A 78 3.07 -5.73 18.16
CA MET A 78 3.29 -5.66 16.73
C MET A 78 3.53 -7.03 16.10
N ASN A 79 4.41 -7.84 16.69
CA ASN A 79 4.67 -9.21 16.22
C ASN A 79 3.40 -10.07 16.25
N PHE A 80 2.55 -9.88 17.27
CA PHE A 80 1.27 -10.58 17.34
C PHE A 80 0.30 -10.13 16.24
N MET A 81 0.21 -8.83 15.95
CA MET A 81 -0.62 -8.33 14.85
C MET A 81 -0.18 -8.90 13.50
N VAL A 82 1.13 -8.94 13.25
CA VAL A 82 1.70 -9.57 12.05
C VAL A 82 1.37 -11.07 12.01
N ALA A 83 1.49 -11.77 13.13
CA ALA A 83 1.19 -13.20 13.20
C ALA A 83 -0.31 -13.53 13.04
N LEU A 84 -1.20 -12.57 13.29
CA LEU A 84 -2.63 -12.65 12.96
C LEU A 84 -2.91 -12.40 11.47
N GLY A 85 -1.92 -12.00 10.67
CA GLY A 85 -2.09 -11.67 9.26
C GLY A 85 -2.62 -10.26 9.02
N ILE A 86 -2.47 -9.35 9.99
CA ILE A 86 -2.80 -7.93 9.78
C ILE A 86 -1.76 -7.33 8.82
N ASP A 87 -2.23 -6.66 7.76
CA ASP A 87 -1.36 -6.09 6.74
C ASP A 87 -0.44 -5.02 7.35
N SER A 88 0.84 -5.08 6.95
CA SER A 88 1.87 -4.09 7.31
C SER A 88 1.50 -2.64 7.01
N LYS A 89 0.54 -2.36 6.12
CA LYS A 89 -0.01 -1.03 5.84
C LYS A 89 -1.08 -0.61 6.84
N GLN A 90 -1.82 -1.55 7.42
CA GLN A 90 -2.89 -1.27 8.40
C GLN A 90 -2.31 -0.94 9.78
N ILE A 91 -1.16 -1.53 10.14
CA ILE A 91 -0.50 -1.29 11.43
C ILE A 91 -0.05 0.18 11.58
N PRO A 92 0.69 0.79 10.62
CA PRO A 92 1.05 2.21 10.67
C PRO A 92 -0.15 3.15 10.65
N ILE A 93 -1.24 2.80 9.95
CA ILE A 93 -2.47 3.62 9.94
C ILE A 93 -3.10 3.63 11.33
N ALA A 94 -3.23 2.47 11.97
CA ALA A 94 -3.74 2.38 13.35
C ALA A 94 -2.84 3.12 14.34
N LEU A 95 -1.52 3.03 14.18
CA LEU A 95 -0.53 3.75 15.00
C LEU A 95 -0.53 5.27 14.76
N ARG A 96 -0.79 5.73 13.53
CA ARG A 96 -0.83 7.17 13.19
C ARG A 96 -1.99 7.91 13.85
N LEU A 97 -3.08 7.21 14.15
CA LEU A 97 -4.23 7.72 14.89
C LEU A 97 -3.95 7.92 16.39
N LEU A 98 -2.83 7.39 16.91
CA LEU A 98 -2.41 7.66 18.28
C LEU A 98 -1.78 9.06 18.40
N PRO A 99 -1.97 9.75 19.53
CA PRO A 99 -1.26 11.00 19.86
C PRO A 99 0.26 10.87 19.65
N SER A 100 0.89 11.93 19.12
CA SER A 100 2.29 11.90 18.63
C SER A 100 3.34 11.58 19.70
N ASP A 101 3.06 11.90 20.97
CA ASP A 101 3.85 11.57 22.18
C ASP A 101 3.86 10.06 22.53
N ARG A 102 2.96 9.29 21.90
CA ARG A 102 2.76 7.84 22.14
C ARG A 102 3.30 6.96 21.01
N LYS A 103 3.78 7.56 19.93
CA LYS A 103 4.46 6.89 18.83
C LYS A 103 5.86 6.50 19.31
N LEU A 104 6.29 5.28 19.03
CA LEU A 104 7.69 4.89 19.26
C LEU A 104 8.58 5.80 18.42
N GLU A 105 9.49 6.53 19.07
CA GLU A 105 10.77 6.95 18.49
C GLU A 105 11.73 5.77 18.27
N THR A 106 11.29 4.54 18.53
CA THR A 106 11.98 3.37 18.01
C THR A 106 11.73 3.33 16.52
N VAL A 107 12.64 3.98 15.80
CA VAL A 107 13.27 3.46 14.59
C VAL A 107 13.55 1.98 14.86
N ILE A 108 12.52 1.15 14.75
CA ILE A 108 12.75 -0.22 14.36
C ILE A 108 13.16 -0.02 12.93
N ASP A 109 14.47 -0.09 12.74
CA ASP A 109 15.06 -0.57 11.51
C ASP A 109 14.43 -1.96 11.30
N ILE A 110 13.17 -1.96 10.87
CA ILE A 110 12.60 -3.13 10.26
C ILE A 110 13.45 -3.15 9.01
N ASN A 111 14.54 -3.92 9.06
CA ASN A 111 15.15 -4.46 7.87
C ASN A 111 14.12 -5.46 7.31
N VAL A 112 12.89 -4.97 6.99
CA VAL A 112 12.33 -5.20 5.67
C VAL A 112 13.54 -4.84 4.84
N PRO A 113 14.23 -5.79 4.19
CA PRO A 113 15.18 -5.38 3.18
C PRO A 113 14.38 -4.37 2.39
N GLU A 114 14.83 -3.12 2.37
CA GLU A 114 14.50 -2.25 1.27
C GLU A 114 14.99 -3.10 0.12
N VAL A 115 14.10 -3.92 -0.42
CA VAL A 115 14.25 -4.46 -1.75
C VAL A 115 14.30 -3.15 -2.49
N ALA A 116 15.51 -2.70 -2.76
CA ALA A 116 15.74 -1.61 -3.66
C ALA A 116 15.13 -2.17 -4.94
N ILE A 117 13.85 -1.85 -5.15
CA ILE A 117 13.15 -2.24 -6.36
C ILE A 117 13.77 -1.31 -7.39
N ASP A 118 14.92 -1.72 -7.90
CA ASP A 118 15.54 -1.05 -9.01
C ASP A 118 14.81 -1.55 -10.24
N PHE A 119 14.05 -0.65 -10.84
CA PHE A 119 13.41 -0.92 -12.11
C PHE A 119 14.39 -0.49 -13.21
N ASP A 120 14.50 -1.32 -14.25
CA ASP A 120 15.27 -0.96 -15.43
C ASP A 120 14.72 0.32 -16.07
N GLU A 121 15.62 1.16 -16.56
CA GLU A 121 15.24 2.38 -17.26
C GLU A 121 14.63 2.02 -18.63
N VAL A 122 13.43 2.56 -18.88
CA VAL A 122 12.68 2.34 -20.12
C VAL A 122 12.73 3.60 -20.96
N LYS A 123 13.10 3.44 -22.24
CA LYS A 123 13.05 4.53 -23.21
C LYS A 123 11.62 4.81 -23.64
N LEU A 124 11.28 6.08 -23.72
CA LEU A 124 10.03 6.52 -24.32
C LEU A 124 9.97 6.18 -25.81
N PRO A 125 8.76 6.17 -26.41
CA PRO A 125 8.59 6.07 -27.86
C PRO A 125 9.44 7.10 -28.61
N ARG A 126 9.73 6.80 -29.88
CA ARG A 126 10.51 7.71 -30.74
C ARG A 126 9.85 9.09 -30.77
N GLN A 127 10.66 10.16 -30.69
CA GLN A 127 10.17 11.55 -30.75
C GLN A 127 9.09 11.88 -29.71
N ALA A 128 9.06 11.16 -28.57
CA ALA A 128 8.18 11.54 -27.46
C ALA A 128 8.76 12.76 -26.73
N HIS A 129 8.04 13.87 -26.80
CA HIS A 129 8.39 15.12 -26.13
C HIS A 129 7.23 15.62 -25.25
N THR A 130 7.54 16.52 -24.32
CA THR A 130 6.53 17.14 -23.45
C THR A 130 5.58 18.00 -24.25
N PHE A 131 4.41 18.28 -23.69
CA PHE A 131 3.44 19.17 -24.34
C PHE A 131 4.01 20.57 -24.61
N ASN A 132 4.79 21.12 -23.68
CA ASN A 132 5.43 22.43 -23.86
C ASN A 132 6.33 22.47 -25.09
N TYR A 133 7.11 21.42 -25.35
CA TYR A 133 7.95 21.31 -26.54
C TYR A 133 7.14 21.45 -27.83
N TRP A 134 5.96 20.83 -27.89
CA TRP A 134 5.09 20.89 -29.08
C TRP A 134 4.36 22.22 -29.22
N ILE A 135 4.06 22.90 -28.11
CA ILE A 135 3.43 24.23 -28.10
C ILE A 135 4.42 25.32 -28.49
N GLU A 136 5.68 25.20 -28.07
CA GLU A 136 6.76 26.14 -28.37
C GLU A 136 7.34 25.96 -29.78
N GLY A 137 6.96 24.89 -30.50
CA GLY A 137 7.40 24.61 -31.86
C GLY A 137 6.76 25.53 -32.90
N ASP A 138 7.45 25.71 -34.03
CA ASP A 138 6.99 26.57 -35.14
C ASP A 138 5.69 26.07 -35.80
N GLU A 139 5.46 24.75 -35.79
CA GLU A 139 4.27 24.12 -36.36
C GLU A 139 3.68 23.13 -35.35
N ILE A 140 2.40 23.35 -35.00
CA ILE A 140 1.66 22.49 -34.08
C ILE A 140 0.95 21.39 -34.88
N PRO A 141 1.30 20.10 -34.69
CA PRO A 141 0.66 19.02 -35.44
C PRO A 141 -0.84 18.92 -35.12
N GLY A 142 -1.69 18.75 -36.14
CA GLY A 142 -3.14 18.63 -35.93
C GLY A 142 -3.52 17.47 -35.00
N MET A 143 -2.82 16.33 -35.10
CA MET A 143 -3.03 15.19 -34.20
C MET A 143 -2.66 15.49 -32.74
N PHE A 144 -1.67 16.37 -32.51
CA PHE A 144 -1.34 16.83 -31.16
C PHE A 144 -2.46 17.70 -30.61
N LEU A 145 -3.00 18.61 -31.42
CA LEU A 145 -4.12 19.46 -31.03
C LEU A 145 -5.36 18.63 -30.61
N GLU A 146 -5.70 17.59 -31.36
CA GLU A 146 -6.77 16.65 -30.97
C GLU A 146 -6.50 15.98 -29.61
N GLY A 147 -5.25 15.58 -29.34
CA GLY A 147 -4.85 15.02 -28.05
C GLY A 147 -4.91 16.04 -26.91
N PHE A 148 -4.55 17.29 -27.20
CA PHE A 148 -4.61 18.41 -26.28
C PHE A 148 -6.06 18.75 -25.90
N GLU A 149 -6.95 18.88 -26.90
CA GLU A 149 -8.38 19.09 -26.71
C GLU A 149 -9.02 17.92 -25.95
N TYR A 150 -8.61 16.68 -26.26
CA TYR A 150 -9.04 15.52 -25.51
C TYR A 150 -8.71 15.66 -24.02
N LEU A 151 -7.47 16.00 -23.67
CA LEU A 151 -7.09 16.20 -22.25
C LEU A 151 -7.86 17.35 -21.61
N ALA A 152 -8.02 18.47 -22.30
CA ALA A 152 -8.78 19.62 -21.80
C ALA A 152 -10.24 19.22 -21.50
N SER A 153 -10.86 18.41 -22.36
CA SER A 153 -12.23 17.90 -22.16
C SER A 153 -12.39 16.99 -20.93
N ARG A 154 -11.30 16.44 -20.39
CA ARG A 154 -11.31 15.61 -19.17
C ARG A 154 -11.36 16.44 -17.88
N GLY A 155 -11.23 17.76 -17.97
CA GLY A 155 -11.30 18.70 -16.86
C GLY A 155 -9.91 19.16 -16.38
N GLU A 156 -9.91 20.34 -15.74
CA GLU A 156 -8.69 21.08 -15.35
C GLU A 156 -7.77 20.30 -14.42
N ALA A 157 -8.33 19.54 -13.47
CA ALA A 157 -7.56 18.71 -12.55
C ALA A 157 -6.77 17.59 -13.25
N VAL A 158 -7.30 17.06 -14.37
CA VAL A 158 -6.59 16.07 -15.19
C VAL A 158 -5.57 16.78 -16.05
N PHE A 159 -5.98 17.83 -16.76
CA PHE A 159 -5.11 18.57 -17.67
C PHE A 159 -3.82 19.08 -17.00
N ASN A 160 -3.91 19.60 -15.78
CA ASN A 160 -2.77 20.11 -15.00
C ASN A 160 -2.14 19.05 -14.06
N GLY A 161 -2.65 17.82 -14.06
CA GLY A 161 -2.28 16.81 -13.08
C GLY A 161 -0.95 16.11 -13.34
N TRP A 162 -0.44 16.13 -14.57
CA TRP A 162 0.78 15.41 -14.94
C TRP A 162 1.57 16.09 -16.05
N ASN A 163 2.86 15.77 -16.15
CA ASN A 163 3.69 16.14 -17.30
C ASN A 163 3.42 15.16 -18.44
N TYR A 164 2.46 15.50 -19.30
CA TYR A 164 2.08 14.70 -20.46
C TYR A 164 3.12 14.78 -21.57
N TYR A 165 3.25 13.66 -22.29
CA TYR A 165 4.11 13.52 -23.46
C TYR A 165 3.26 13.14 -24.68
N TRP A 166 3.72 13.55 -25.85
CA TRP A 166 3.17 13.16 -27.14
C TRP A 166 4.29 12.91 -28.15
N SER A 167 4.03 12.06 -29.13
CA SER A 167 4.97 11.64 -30.17
C SER A 167 4.27 11.69 -31.52
N ASP A 168 4.97 12.14 -32.55
CA ASP A 168 4.52 12.13 -33.94
C ASP A 168 4.64 10.73 -34.60
N ASP A 169 5.18 9.75 -33.89
CA ASP A 169 5.43 8.41 -34.41
C ASP A 169 4.11 7.71 -34.81
N THR A 170 4.09 7.23 -36.05
CA THR A 170 2.96 6.48 -36.61
C THR A 170 2.96 5.02 -36.15
N LYS A 171 4.11 4.51 -35.69
CA LYS A 171 4.25 3.14 -35.20
C LYS A 171 3.32 2.91 -34.01
N PHE A 172 2.59 1.80 -34.03
CA PHE A 172 1.60 1.43 -33.00
C PHE A 172 0.54 2.50 -32.71
N SER A 173 0.32 3.43 -33.66
CA SER A 173 -0.56 4.59 -33.52
C SER A 173 -0.20 5.48 -32.33
N MET A 174 1.10 5.68 -32.04
CA MET A 174 1.55 6.54 -30.93
C MET A 174 1.10 7.99 -31.09
N ARG A 175 1.07 8.52 -32.32
CA ARG A 175 0.48 9.84 -32.61
C ARG A 175 -0.98 10.02 -32.22
N GLN A 176 -1.72 8.93 -31.99
CA GLN A 176 -3.12 8.92 -31.54
C GLN A 176 -3.23 8.68 -30.03
N ARG A 177 -2.13 8.76 -29.28
CA ARG A 177 -2.05 8.45 -27.86
C ARG A 177 -1.35 9.56 -27.09
N ILE A 178 -1.80 9.77 -25.87
CA ILE A 178 -1.11 10.60 -24.87
C ILE A 178 -0.26 9.67 -24.01
N ILE A 179 1.01 10.02 -23.84
CA ILE A 179 2.00 9.24 -23.12
C ILE A 179 2.15 9.80 -21.71
N ILE A 180 2.09 8.90 -20.72
CA ILE A 180 2.27 9.19 -19.30
C ILE A 180 3.45 8.36 -18.79
N PRO A 181 4.64 8.97 -18.58
CA PRO A 181 5.79 8.27 -18.02
C PRO A 181 5.62 7.99 -16.53
N PHE A 182 6.16 6.85 -16.10
CA PHE A 182 6.32 6.48 -14.70
C PHE A 182 7.76 6.75 -14.27
N TYR A 183 7.92 7.47 -13.17
CA TYR A 183 9.22 7.83 -12.64
C TYR A 183 9.52 7.04 -11.37
N HIS A 184 10.75 6.55 -11.26
CA HIS A 184 11.30 6.00 -10.03
C HIS A 184 12.74 6.49 -9.90
N ASN A 185 13.10 7.09 -8.76
CA ASN A 185 14.41 7.68 -8.51
C ASN A 185 14.91 8.62 -9.62
N GLY A 186 14.00 9.41 -10.20
CA GLY A 186 14.31 10.35 -11.30
C GLY A 186 14.51 9.72 -12.67
N LYS A 187 14.46 8.38 -12.79
CA LYS A 187 14.52 7.65 -14.07
C LYS A 187 13.12 7.30 -14.56
N ILE A 188 12.94 7.22 -15.87
CA ILE A 188 11.71 6.69 -16.48
C ILE A 188 11.80 5.17 -16.44
N VAL A 189 10.85 4.53 -15.77
CA VAL A 189 10.84 3.06 -15.57
C VAL A 189 9.70 2.36 -16.29
N GLY A 190 8.91 3.14 -17.02
CA GLY A 190 7.81 2.66 -17.83
C GLY A 190 6.97 3.84 -18.31
N TYR A 191 5.99 3.55 -19.15
CA TYR A 191 5.00 4.53 -19.56
C TYR A 191 3.68 3.83 -19.89
N THR A 192 2.59 4.57 -19.84
CA THR A 192 1.32 4.16 -20.44
C THR A 192 0.93 5.13 -21.55
N ALA A 193 0.24 4.64 -22.58
CA ALA A 193 -0.15 5.44 -23.73
C ALA A 193 -1.66 5.34 -23.98
N ARG A 194 -2.40 6.36 -23.54
CA ARG A 194 -3.86 6.41 -23.64
C ARG A 194 -4.26 6.89 -25.03
N LYS A 195 -4.94 6.05 -25.80
CA LYS A 195 -5.53 6.43 -27.09
C LYS A 195 -6.68 7.41 -26.89
N PHE A 196 -6.70 8.47 -27.68
CA PHE A 196 -7.76 9.49 -27.66
C PHE A 196 -8.66 9.47 -28.91
N THR A 197 -8.31 8.67 -29.92
CA THR A 197 -9.15 8.47 -31.12
C THR A 197 -10.03 7.23 -31.02
N ASP A 198 -11.28 7.34 -31.46
CA ASP A 198 -12.23 6.23 -31.50
C ASP A 198 -11.98 5.37 -32.74
N ASN A 199 -11.45 4.15 -32.55
CA ASN A 199 -11.41 3.11 -33.59
C ASN A 199 -11.23 1.72 -32.95
N GLU A 200 -12.10 0.78 -33.34
CA GLU A 200 -12.46 -0.48 -32.65
C GLU A 200 -11.36 -1.55 -32.48
N LYS A 201 -10.17 -1.40 -33.08
CA LYS A 201 -9.09 -2.41 -32.94
C LYS A 201 -8.01 -1.95 -31.96
N LEU A 202 -8.10 -2.47 -30.73
CA LEU A 202 -7.11 -2.27 -29.68
C LEU A 202 -5.86 -3.12 -29.94
N SER A 203 -4.77 -2.47 -30.33
CA SER A 203 -3.43 -3.04 -30.10
C SER A 203 -3.02 -2.74 -28.64
N LYS A 204 -2.78 -3.79 -27.86
CA LYS A 204 -2.39 -3.72 -26.44
C LYS A 204 -0.89 -3.39 -26.35
N TYR A 205 -0.56 -2.27 -25.71
CA TYR A 205 0.77 -1.92 -25.20
C TYR A 205 0.58 -1.16 -23.90
#